data_AF-A0A075B460-F1
#
_entry.id   AF-A0A075B460-F1
#
_cell.length_a   1.000
_cell.length_b   1.000
_cell.length_c   1.000
_cell.angle_alpha   90.00
_cell.angle_beta   90.00
_cell.angle_gamma   90.00
#
_symmetry.space_group_name_H-M   'P 1'
#
loop_
_entity.id
_entity.type
_entity.pdbx_description
1 polymer ?
#
loop_
_entity_poly.entity_id
_entity_poly.type
_entity_poly.pdbx_seq_one_letter_code
_entity_poly.pdbx_strand_id
1 'polypeptide(L)' 'MNRSLSELSLMIFNWVDSNGLRNSVFTVYELCHGNLTEVEEFHGVPTKSMKRALKILERQVGLNDDETGVKFS' A
#
# COMPACT_ATOMS: atom_id res chain seq x y z
N MET A 1 -15.81 -6.11 7.80
CA MET A 1 -14.70 -7.07 7.67
C MET A 1 -13.52 -6.49 8.46
N ASN A 2 -13.09 -7.13 9.56
CA ASN A 2 -11.90 -6.70 10.32
C ASN A 2 -10.68 -7.46 9.77
N ARG A 3 -9.98 -6.92 8.77
CA ARG A 3 -8.68 -7.44 8.32
C ARG A 3 -7.57 -6.95 9.26
N SER A 4 -6.52 -7.76 9.45
CA SER A 4 -5.34 -7.34 10.20
C SER A 4 -4.46 -6.39 9.36
N LEU A 5 -3.64 -5.58 10.04
CA LEU A 5 -2.73 -4.65 9.36
C LEU A 5 -1.63 -5.37 8.58
N SER A 6 -1.23 -6.57 9.01
CA SER A 6 -0.21 -7.39 8.35
C SER A 6 -0.74 -8.07 7.07
N GLU A 7 -1.99 -8.50 7.08
CA GLU A 7 -2.63 -8.99 5.84
C GLU A 7 -2.78 -7.85 4.84
N LEU A 8 -3.23 -6.68 5.30
CA LEU A 8 -3.34 -5.49 4.47
C LEU A 8 -1.98 -5.08 3.86
N SER A 9 -0.89 -5.14 4.63
CA SER A 9 0.44 -4.82 4.11
C SER A 9 0.89 -5.79 3.02
N LEU A 10 0.61 -7.09 3.20
CA LEU A 10 0.92 -8.12 2.21
C LEU A 10 0.10 -7.96 0.93
N MET A 11 -1.19 -7.61 1.03
CA MET A 11 -2.06 -7.37 -0.12
C MET A 11 -1.52 -6.22 -0.99
N ILE A 12 -1.13 -5.11 -0.35
CA ILE A 12 -0.55 -3.95 -1.06
C ILE A 12 0.74 -4.36 -1.77
N PHE A 13 1.63 -5.07 -1.07
CA PHE A 13 2.89 -5.53 -1.66
C PHE A 13 2.67 -6.45 -2.86
N ASN A 14 1.80 -7.45 -2.72
CA ASN A 14 1.50 -8.40 -3.78
C ASN A 14 0.90 -7.69 -5.00
N TRP A 15 0.03 -6.70 -4.79
CA TRP A 15 -0.52 -5.90 -5.87
C TRP A 15 0.57 -5.11 -6.60
N VAL A 16 1.45 -4.42 -5.87
CA VAL A 16 2.57 -3.69 -6.47
C VAL A 16 3.49 -4.62 -7.26
N ASP A 17 3.84 -5.78 -6.69
CA ASP A 17 4.72 -6.75 -7.33
C ASP A 17 4.10 -7.34 -8.61
N SER A 18 2.87 -7.83 -8.50
CA SER A 18 2.17 -8.51 -9.60
C SER A 18 1.90 -7.59 -10.79
N ASN A 19 1.78 -6.28 -10.54
CA ASN A 19 1.59 -5.28 -11.59
C ASN A 19 2.90 -4.63 -12.07
N GLY A 20 4.06 -5.05 -11.56
CA GLY A 20 5.36 -4.47 -11.94
C GLY A 20 5.55 -3.02 -11.50
N LEU A 21 4.83 -2.59 -10.46
CA LEU A 21 4.75 -1.20 -10.01
C LEU A 21 5.78 -0.85 -8.93
N ARG A 22 6.77 -1.71 -8.68
CA ARG A 22 7.81 -1.50 -7.65
C ARG A 22 8.43 -0.08 -7.72
N ASN A 23 8.82 0.37 -8.90
CA ASN A 23 9.45 1.69 -9.05
C ASN A 23 8.46 2.87 -9.11
N SER A 24 7.17 2.62 -8.91
CA SER A 24 6.14 3.66 -8.90
C SER A 24 5.98 4.25 -7.51
N VAL A 25 5.60 5.53 -7.47
CA VAL A 25 5.26 6.23 -6.23
C VAL A 25 3.75 6.37 -6.19
N PHE A 26 3.15 5.98 -5.07
CA PHE A 26 1.72 6.18 -4.82
C PHE A 26 1.53 7.02 -3.57
N THR A 27 0.59 7.96 -3.65
CA THR A 27 0.01 8.59 -2.48
C THR A 27 -0.92 7.61 -1.77
N VAL A 28 -1.12 7.81 -0.47
CA VAL A 28 -2.10 7.01 0.30
C VAL A 28 -3.52 7.14 -0.27
N TYR A 29 -3.84 8.30 -0.85
CA TYR A 29 -5.14 8.52 -1.48
C TYR A 29 -5.34 7.64 -2.71
N GLU A 30 -4.34 7.55 -3.59
CA GLU A 30 -4.41 6.69 -4.79
C GLU A 30 -4.56 5.21 -4.43
N LEU A 31 -3.90 4.74 -3.37
CA LEU A 31 -4.07 3.35 -2.92
C LEU A 31 -5.50 3.08 -2.42
N CYS A 32 -6.08 4.03 -1.68
CA CYS A 32 -7.40 3.86 -1.07
C CYS A 32 -8.57 4.16 -2.03
N HIS A 33 -8.41 5.07 -2.98
CA HIS A 33 -9.51 5.64 -3.78
C HIS A 33 -9.16 5.85 -5.25
N GLY A 34 -7.99 5.41 -5.71
CA GLY A 34 -7.58 5.55 -7.10
C GLY A 34 -8.25 4.51 -8.01
N ASN A 35 -8.39 4.87 -9.29
CA ASN A 35 -8.98 3.99 -10.30
C ASN A 35 -8.20 2.68 -10.48
N LEU A 36 -6.88 2.71 -10.26
CA LEU A 36 -6.02 1.52 -10.38
C LEU A 36 -6.29 0.47 -9.30
N THR A 37 -6.93 0.86 -8.20
CA THR A 37 -7.21 -0.04 -7.08
C THR A 37 -8.70 -0.35 -6.95
N GLU A 38 -9.57 0.12 -7.85
CA GLU A 38 -11.04 -0.01 -7.72
C GLU A 38 -11.51 -1.48 -7.57
N VAL A 39 -10.80 -2.40 -8.22
CA VAL A 39 -11.07 -3.85 -8.15
C VAL A 39 -10.31 -4.56 -7.03
N GLU A 40 -9.40 -3.86 -6.36
CA GLU A 40 -8.56 -4.43 -5.31
C GLU A 40 -9.30 -4.48 -4.00
N GLU A 41 -9.09 -5.57 -3.26
CA GLU A 41 -9.77 -5.79 -1.99
C GLU A 41 -9.45 -4.76 -0.90
N PHE A 42 -8.34 -4.03 -1.04
CA PHE A 42 -7.94 -2.96 -0.12
C PHE A 42 -8.46 -1.57 -0.52
N HIS A 43 -9.23 -1.46 -1.61
CA HIS A 43 -9.93 -0.24 -1.97
C HIS A 43 -10.90 0.20 -0.87
N GLY A 44 -11.00 1.50 -0.65
CA GLY A 44 -11.85 2.10 0.38
C GLY A 44 -11.41 1.83 1.82
N VAL A 45 -10.28 1.16 2.05
CA VAL A 45 -9.75 0.97 3.41
C VAL A 45 -9.46 2.33 4.04
N PRO A 46 -9.86 2.57 5.30
CA PRO A 46 -9.60 3.84 5.97
C PRO A 46 -8.12 4.23 5.91
N THR A 47 -7.86 5.48 5.54
CA THR A 47 -6.50 6.05 5.37
C THR A 47 -5.60 5.78 6.59
N LYS A 48 -6.15 5.78 7.80
CA LYS A 48 -5.40 5.47 9.03
C LYS A 48 -4.89 4.02 9.07
N SER A 49 -5.69 3.07 8.61
CA SER A 49 -5.32 1.66 8.52
C SER A 49 -4.30 1.43 7.40
N MET A 50 -4.51 2.07 6.24
CA MET A 50 -3.57 2.04 5.12
C MET A 50 -2.17 2.55 5.55
N LYS A 51 -2.10 3.73 6.18
CA LYS A 51 -0.83 4.26 6.71
C LYS A 51 -0.14 3.33 7.70
N ARG A 52 -0.91 2.64 8.55
CA ARG A 52 -0.35 1.68 9.51
C ARG A 52 0.18 0.41 8.84
N ALA A 53 -0.50 -0.09 7.81
CA ALA A 53 -0.03 -1.23 7.02
C ALA A 53 1.21 -0.89 6.20
N LEU A 54 1.26 0.30 5.59
CA LEU A 54 2.45 0.77 4.86
C LEU A 54 3.68 0.87 5.77
N LYS A 55 3.53 1.32 7.02
CA LYS A 55 4.63 1.31 8.01
C LYS A 55 5.13 -0.09 8.38
N ILE A 56 4.27 -1.11 8.34
CA ILE A 56 4.68 -2.50 8.52
C ILE A 56 5.49 -2.94 7.30
N LEU A 57 4.98 -2.63 6.11
CA LEU A 57 5.61 -3.00 4.85
C LEU A 57 6.99 -2.36 4.69
N GLU A 58 7.11 -1.09 5.02
CA GLU A 58 8.36 -0.33 5.04
C GLU A 58 9.45 -1.04 5.85
N ARG A 59 9.11 -1.53 7.05
CA ARG A 59 10.03 -2.28 7.91
C ARG A 59 10.39 -3.66 7.37
N GLN A 60 9.49 -4.28 6.60
CA GLN A 60 9.70 -5.61 6.04
C GLN A 60 10.52 -5.57 4.75
N VAL A 61 10.34 -4.54 3.92
CA VAL A 61 10.92 -4.43 2.57
C VAL A 61 12.07 -3.43 2.52
N GLY A 62 12.24 -2.57 3.54
CA GLY A 62 13.28 -1.53 3.57
C GLY A 62 12.98 -0.36 2.64
N LEU A 63 11.70 0.05 2.53
CA LEU A 63 11.31 1.19 1.71
C LEU A 63 11.80 2.48 2.37
N ASN A 64 12.59 3.30 1.67
CA ASN A 64 13.04 4.59 2.19
C ASN A 64 11.91 5.63 2.08
N ASP A 65 11.52 6.22 3.20
CA ASP A 65 10.48 7.24 3.34
C ASP A 65 11.09 8.64 3.09
N ASP A 66 11.02 9.15 1.85
CA ASP A 66 11.21 10.58 1.58
C ASP A 66 9.82 11.25 1.49
N GLU A 67 9.25 11.44 2.69
CA GLU A 67 8.22 12.40 3.15
C GLU A 67 6.96 12.74 2.34
N THR A 68 6.70 12.21 1.14
CA THR A 68 5.39 12.44 0.47
C THR A 68 4.88 11.29 -0.40
N GLY A 69 5.63 10.19 -0.51
CA GLY A 69 5.22 9.04 -1.30
C GLY A 69 5.95 7.76 -0.90
N VAL A 70 5.26 6.63 -1.01
CA VAL A 70 5.89 5.32 -0.80
C VAL A 70 6.44 4.86 -2.15
N LYS A 71 7.77 4.68 -2.22
CA LYS A 71 8.44 4.01 -3.34
C LYS A 71 8.67 2.55 -2.97
N PHE A 72 8.29 1.62 -3.84
CA PHE A 72 8.38 0.18 -3.58
C PHE A 72 9.64 -0.45 -4.22
N SER A 73 10.84 -0.19 -3.70
CA SER A 73 12.07 -0.83 -4.22
C SER A 73 12.12 -2.35 -4.02
#